data_AF-A0A7Y2AJD9-F1
#
_entry.id   AF-A0A7Y2AJD9-F1
#
_cell.length_a   1.000
_cell.length_b   1.000
_cell.length_c   1.000
_cell.angle_alpha   90.00
_cell.angle_beta   90.00
_cell.angle_gamma   90.00
#
_symmetry.space_group_name_H-M   'P 1'
#
loop_
_entity.id
_entity.type
_entity.pdbx_description
1 polymer ?
#
loop_
_entity_poly.entity_id
_entity_poly.type
_entity_poly.pdbx_seq_one_letter_code
_entity_poly.pdbx_strand_id
1 'polypeptide(L)'
;MVSTQQRPTWVTLFCVAMMGCTCLTSTSHAQISSTDRQQMVNSLRDAATNFDAERISDLEASKQRLIKRAGDVADYFNRSTGAANRDAWMDYLKTDLLLDAIEADESVATMGREAVALQQRLIGTAPGLELTALRRLRDAVNELIPALRFRNKERTGELLAKQLETVAEKFEEMDSVPSVDDMATANLILGLLAETNQVAYAKDTLRQRFGHPNVAVWIDESVVQQVVNRPVNEVRPVNECILGTTINGTATMTGLVTANLLASQGSVGLNVSLAGHVVSHNRGYNKPVHLRTTGYGDVTASRNLYISESGVSMEPAYAQAVLRTEINSISHKCRLVRRIANKKAAETKPQADAIAVEKLRQQVGKQFVSQTDEAANMPSPDVLQKVRPMLQRLDIPEPTRALGSTQQSIYLRSFVQRNDQLAAPLPPPPIQNGYEAALQVHESAINNSLGYLLSGRTMNQAQLDKLLADAGRPAPVKSENDDEEEEEAFEIDFANSRPIIFEAREGKIRLGVRGERFSQGSRDLKRKLEITALYVPAKLADGSIILLREGEVDVKFPGQKRLGVREAGMKAPIKKNFSKVFPDTLMDQPLVVPQTVKADALRGRSYRPREVTAADGWLTVLLR
;
A
#
# COMPACT_ATOMS: atom_id res chain seq x y z
N MET A 1 -65.66 -40.47 35.56
CA MET A 1 -66.48 -39.26 35.35
C MET A 1 -66.00 -38.57 34.09
N VAL A 2 -66.84 -38.59 33.04
CA VAL A 2 -67.09 -37.56 31.99
C VAL A 2 -65.85 -36.86 31.39
N SER A 3 -65.39 -37.25 30.18
CA SER A 3 -65.70 -36.68 28.83
C SER A 3 -65.21 -35.22 28.66
N THR A 4 -64.61 -34.73 27.57
CA THR A 4 -64.75 -34.92 26.10
C THR A 4 -63.48 -34.38 25.42
N GLN A 5 -62.84 -35.08 24.47
CA GLN A 5 -62.92 -34.89 23.00
C GLN A 5 -62.57 -33.48 22.44
N GLN A 6 -61.41 -33.34 21.77
CA GLN A 6 -61.27 -33.13 20.30
C GLN A 6 -59.79 -32.94 19.86
N ARG A 7 -59.39 -33.66 18.80
CA ARG A 7 -58.27 -33.42 17.84
C ARG A 7 -58.92 -33.22 16.44
N PRO A 8 -58.25 -32.89 15.29
CA PRO A 8 -56.82 -32.66 14.93
C PRO A 8 -56.61 -31.31 14.14
N THR A 9 -55.44 -30.84 13.65
CA THR A 9 -54.62 -31.28 12.49
C THR A 9 -53.30 -30.47 12.32
N TRP A 10 -52.22 -31.20 12.00
CA TRP A 10 -51.01 -30.95 11.16
C TRP A 10 -50.74 -29.52 10.59
N VAL A 11 -49.49 -29.01 10.54
CA VAL A 11 -48.53 -29.23 9.42
C VAL A 11 -47.10 -28.69 9.73
N THR A 12 -46.06 -29.54 9.47
CA THR A 12 -44.61 -29.31 9.16
C THR A 12 -43.67 -28.58 10.14
N LEU A 13 -42.41 -28.99 10.39
CA LEU A 13 -41.60 -30.16 10.03
C LEU A 13 -40.40 -30.21 11.01
N PHE A 14 -40.01 -31.41 11.43
CA PHE A 14 -38.88 -31.74 12.30
C PHE A 14 -37.67 -32.22 11.45
N CYS A 15 -36.49 -32.30 12.08
CA CYS A 15 -35.19 -32.85 11.60
C CYS A 15 -34.34 -31.83 10.81
N VAL A 16 -33.07 -31.53 11.12
CA VAL A 16 -31.97 -32.36 11.63
C VAL A 16 -30.99 -31.49 12.44
N ALA A 17 -30.75 -31.87 13.68
CA ALA A 17 -29.55 -31.49 14.43
C ALA A 17 -28.71 -32.77 14.64
N MET A 18 -27.39 -32.63 14.46
CA MET A 18 -26.35 -33.65 14.69
C MET A 18 -26.20 -34.77 13.65
N MET A 19 -25.50 -34.45 12.55
CA MET A 19 -24.29 -35.15 12.08
C MET A 19 -23.76 -34.41 10.85
N GLY A 20 -22.58 -33.81 10.99
CA GLY A 20 -21.94 -33.03 9.92
C GLY A 20 -20.72 -32.24 10.39
N CYS A 21 -19.92 -32.81 11.30
CA CYS A 21 -18.54 -32.39 11.49
C CYS A 21 -17.72 -33.02 10.36
N THR A 22 -17.78 -32.42 9.17
CA THR A 22 -16.85 -32.63 8.06
C THR A 22 -16.92 -31.42 7.14
N CYS A 23 -15.83 -30.66 7.11
CA CYS A 23 -15.35 -29.87 5.98
C CYS A 23 -16.36 -28.94 5.28
N LEU A 24 -16.65 -27.78 5.86
CA LEU A 24 -16.94 -26.57 5.08
C LEU A 24 -16.29 -25.35 5.74
N THR A 25 -14.96 -25.38 5.92
CA THR A 25 -14.15 -24.16 5.76
C THR A 25 -13.95 -23.96 4.26
N SER A 26 -15.04 -23.76 3.52
CA SER A 26 -14.93 -23.09 2.23
C SER A 26 -14.74 -21.63 2.56
N THR A 27 -13.49 -21.22 2.77
CA THR A 27 -13.09 -19.85 2.42
C THR A 27 -13.62 -19.65 1.01
N SER A 28 -14.63 -18.80 0.85
CA SER A 28 -15.11 -18.41 -0.48
C SER A 28 -13.95 -17.65 -1.12
N HIS A 29 -13.03 -18.38 -1.74
CA HIS A 29 -12.03 -17.79 -2.61
C HIS A 29 -12.81 -17.08 -3.71
N ALA A 30 -12.48 -15.83 -3.98
CA ALA A 30 -13.00 -15.17 -5.16
C ALA A 30 -12.66 -16.05 -6.38
N GLN A 31 -13.62 -16.22 -7.28
CA GLN A 31 -13.49 -17.06 -8.48
C GLN A 31 -13.98 -16.25 -9.68
N ILE A 32 -13.37 -16.45 -10.83
CA ILE A 32 -13.84 -15.88 -12.09
C ILE A 32 -15.10 -16.63 -12.51
N SER A 33 -16.21 -15.89 -12.65
CA SER A 33 -17.48 -16.46 -13.09
C SER A 33 -17.44 -16.87 -14.57
N SER A 34 -18.31 -17.80 -14.98
CA SER A 34 -18.44 -18.16 -16.40
C SER A 34 -18.85 -16.98 -17.27
N THR A 35 -19.67 -16.06 -16.73
CA THR A 35 -20.04 -14.82 -17.42
C THR A 35 -18.84 -13.90 -17.63
N ASP A 36 -18.00 -13.72 -16.61
CA ASP A 36 -16.79 -12.89 -16.72
C ASP A 36 -15.79 -13.48 -17.72
N ARG A 37 -15.64 -14.81 -17.70
CA ARG A 37 -14.84 -15.54 -18.68
C ARG A 37 -15.34 -15.31 -20.10
N GLN A 38 -16.64 -15.47 -20.35
CA GLN A 38 -17.22 -15.25 -21.67
C GLN A 38 -17.05 -13.80 -22.14
N GLN A 39 -17.15 -12.82 -21.24
CA GLN A 39 -16.88 -11.42 -21.58
C GLN A 39 -15.43 -11.20 -22.02
N MET A 40 -14.45 -11.80 -21.32
CA MET A 40 -13.05 -11.73 -21.73
C MET A 40 -12.83 -12.35 -23.10
N VAL A 41 -13.35 -13.57 -23.32
CA VAL A 41 -13.27 -14.29 -24.61
C VAL A 41 -13.86 -13.45 -25.74
N ASN A 42 -15.07 -12.93 -25.58
CA ASN A 42 -15.72 -12.10 -26.59
C ASN A 42 -14.90 -10.83 -26.86
N SER A 43 -14.39 -10.18 -25.82
CA SER A 43 -13.57 -8.97 -25.98
C SER A 43 -12.28 -9.24 -26.78
N LEU A 44 -11.67 -10.41 -26.62
CA LEU A 44 -10.48 -10.81 -27.37
C LEU A 44 -10.79 -11.09 -28.84
N ARG A 45 -11.88 -11.82 -29.12
CA ARG A 45 -12.35 -12.08 -30.49
C ARG A 45 -12.77 -10.80 -31.22
N ASP A 46 -13.44 -9.89 -30.52
CA ASP A 46 -13.79 -8.57 -31.03
C ASP A 46 -12.54 -7.75 -31.35
N ALA A 47 -11.52 -7.79 -30.49
CA ALA A 47 -10.24 -7.12 -30.74
C ALA A 47 -9.48 -7.74 -31.92
N ALA A 48 -9.56 -9.06 -32.12
CA ALA A 48 -8.98 -9.73 -33.28
C ALA A 48 -9.65 -9.29 -34.58
N THR A 49 -10.98 -9.17 -34.57
CA THR A 49 -11.78 -8.79 -35.74
C THR A 49 -11.63 -7.31 -36.10
N ASN A 50 -11.56 -6.44 -35.09
CA ASN A 50 -11.50 -4.98 -35.25
C ASN A 50 -10.10 -4.40 -35.05
N PHE A 51 -9.06 -5.19 -35.33
CA PHE A 51 -7.68 -4.72 -35.29
C PHE A 51 -7.47 -3.57 -36.29
N ASP A 52 -6.78 -2.51 -35.86
CA ASP A 52 -6.54 -1.31 -36.65
C ASP A 52 -5.04 -1.06 -36.80
N ALA A 53 -4.49 -1.42 -37.96
CA ALA A 53 -3.08 -1.27 -38.28
C ALA A 53 -2.59 0.19 -38.15
N GLU A 54 -3.44 1.17 -38.43
CA GLU A 54 -3.06 2.59 -38.40
C GLU A 54 -2.79 3.13 -37.00
N ARG A 55 -3.26 2.43 -35.95
CA ARG A 55 -2.95 2.78 -34.57
C ARG A 55 -1.51 2.46 -34.16
N ILE A 56 -0.83 1.56 -34.88
CA ILE A 56 0.59 1.30 -34.65
C ILE A 56 1.37 2.58 -34.91
N SER A 57 2.20 2.97 -33.93
CA SER A 57 3.00 4.18 -33.98
C SER A 57 3.79 4.31 -35.28
N ASP A 58 3.72 5.48 -35.90
CA ASP A 58 4.48 5.79 -37.10
C ASP A 58 5.98 5.91 -36.78
N LEU A 59 6.82 5.24 -37.58
CA LEU A 59 8.26 5.16 -37.33
C LEU A 59 8.95 6.51 -37.49
N GLU A 60 8.65 7.25 -38.57
CA GLU A 60 9.28 8.53 -38.84
C GLU A 60 8.86 9.60 -37.83
N ALA A 61 7.58 9.64 -37.48
CA ALA A 61 7.10 10.51 -36.40
C ALA A 61 7.77 10.20 -35.06
N SER A 62 7.98 8.92 -34.75
CA SER A 62 8.65 8.49 -33.51
C SER A 62 10.14 8.87 -33.51
N LYS A 63 10.85 8.70 -34.62
CA LYS A 63 12.24 9.17 -34.81
C LYS A 63 12.34 10.69 -34.57
N GLN A 64 11.48 11.48 -35.21
CA GLN A 64 11.46 12.94 -35.05
C GLN A 64 11.17 13.39 -33.61
N ARG A 65 10.24 12.69 -32.94
CA ARG A 65 9.93 12.97 -31.54
C ARG A 65 11.13 12.68 -30.63
N LEU A 66 11.82 11.56 -30.85
CA LEU A 66 13.04 11.21 -30.11
C LEU A 66 14.14 12.27 -30.31
N ILE A 67 14.46 12.63 -31.57
CA ILE A 67 15.49 13.63 -31.91
C ILE A 67 15.21 14.94 -31.16
N LYS A 68 13.97 15.41 -31.22
CA LYS A 68 13.55 16.61 -30.49
C LYS A 68 13.77 16.47 -28.97
N ARG A 69 13.37 15.35 -28.37
CA ARG A 69 13.52 15.15 -26.91
C ARG A 69 14.97 15.01 -26.48
N ALA A 70 15.84 14.43 -27.31
CA ALA A 70 17.27 14.40 -27.04
C ALA A 70 17.86 15.82 -27.03
N GLY A 71 17.44 16.66 -27.98
CA GLY A 71 17.77 18.09 -27.98
C GLY A 71 17.27 18.82 -26.72
N ASP A 72 16.01 18.61 -26.32
CA ASP A 72 15.43 19.20 -25.09
C ASP A 72 16.26 18.84 -23.83
N VAL A 73 16.83 17.63 -23.76
CA VAL A 73 17.69 17.18 -22.66
C VAL A 73 19.04 17.90 -22.67
N ALA A 74 19.69 18.01 -23.84
CA ALA A 74 20.94 18.75 -23.98
C ALA A 74 20.76 20.23 -23.58
N ASP A 75 19.68 20.87 -24.05
CA ASP A 75 19.33 22.25 -23.70
C ASP A 75 18.99 22.44 -22.22
N TYR A 76 18.37 21.44 -21.60
CA TYR A 76 18.09 21.46 -20.16
C TYR A 76 19.39 21.48 -19.36
N PHE A 77 20.31 20.55 -19.64
CA PHE A 77 21.58 20.48 -18.92
C PHE A 77 22.50 21.67 -19.21
N ASN A 78 22.55 22.16 -20.45
CA ASN A 78 23.26 23.39 -20.80
C ASN A 78 22.83 24.61 -19.95
N ARG A 79 21.54 24.71 -19.62
CA ARG A 79 21.00 25.84 -18.84
C ARG A 79 21.03 25.63 -17.34
N SER A 80 20.92 24.38 -16.88
CA SER A 80 20.62 24.07 -15.48
C SER A 80 21.83 23.51 -14.71
N THR A 81 22.92 23.15 -15.38
CA THR A 81 24.10 22.56 -14.75
C THR A 81 25.41 23.16 -15.30
N GLY A 82 26.54 22.91 -14.62
CA GLY A 82 27.86 23.26 -15.14
C GLY A 82 28.35 22.25 -16.20
N ALA A 83 29.33 22.66 -17.02
CA ALA A 83 29.83 21.88 -18.15
C ALA A 83 30.22 20.43 -17.77
N ALA A 84 30.98 20.24 -16.68
CA ALA A 84 31.39 18.91 -16.25
C ALA A 84 30.21 17.98 -15.90
N ASN A 85 29.15 18.50 -15.27
CA ASN A 85 27.97 17.70 -14.92
C ASN A 85 27.12 17.40 -16.16
N ARG A 86 26.97 18.38 -17.07
CA ARG A 86 26.35 18.15 -18.37
C ARG A 86 27.06 17.04 -19.13
N ASP A 87 28.39 17.13 -19.26
CA ASP A 87 29.19 16.19 -20.04
C ASP A 87 29.10 14.78 -19.44
N ALA A 88 29.11 14.66 -18.10
CA ALA A 88 28.89 13.39 -17.40
C ALA A 88 27.49 12.79 -17.67
N TRP A 89 26.44 13.61 -17.72
CA TRP A 89 25.10 13.13 -18.07
C TRP A 89 25.01 12.67 -19.53
N MET A 90 25.61 13.41 -20.46
CA MET A 90 25.61 13.04 -21.87
C MET A 90 26.41 11.75 -22.11
N ASP A 91 27.57 11.59 -21.47
CA ASP A 91 28.37 10.36 -21.50
C ASP A 91 27.64 9.17 -20.84
N TYR A 92 26.91 9.42 -19.74
CA TYR A 92 26.09 8.39 -19.12
C TYR A 92 24.97 7.91 -20.04
N LEU A 93 24.24 8.84 -20.68
CA LEU A 93 23.06 8.51 -21.48
C LEU A 93 23.43 7.90 -22.84
N LYS A 94 24.54 8.34 -23.44
CA LYS A 94 24.99 7.93 -24.79
C LYS A 94 23.89 8.07 -25.85
N THR A 95 23.22 9.22 -25.86
CA THR A 95 22.11 9.49 -26.79
C THR A 95 22.58 9.56 -28.23
N ASP A 96 23.83 9.98 -28.46
CA ASP A 96 24.52 10.07 -29.74
C ASP A 96 24.45 8.74 -30.52
N LEU A 97 24.71 7.60 -29.87
CA LEU A 97 24.69 6.29 -30.55
C LEU A 97 23.38 6.00 -31.29
N LEU A 98 22.24 6.34 -30.68
CA LEU A 98 20.93 6.14 -31.29
C LEU A 98 20.61 7.24 -32.32
N LEU A 99 21.02 8.48 -32.06
CA LEU A 99 20.83 9.59 -33.00
C LEU A 99 21.61 9.36 -34.30
N ASP A 100 22.87 8.96 -34.19
CA ASP A 100 23.75 8.65 -35.33
C ASP A 100 23.20 7.47 -36.13
N ALA A 101 22.69 6.42 -35.45
CA ALA A 101 22.05 5.30 -36.12
C ALA A 101 20.78 5.71 -36.88
N ILE A 102 20.01 6.67 -36.36
CA ILE A 102 18.83 7.21 -37.06
C ILE A 102 19.25 8.08 -38.24
N GLU A 103 20.25 8.94 -38.07
CA GLU A 103 20.75 9.84 -39.12
C GLU A 103 21.38 9.07 -40.29
N ALA A 104 22.13 8.01 -39.98
CA ALA A 104 22.74 7.12 -40.97
C ALA A 104 21.74 6.13 -41.61
N ASP A 105 20.47 6.14 -41.19
CA ASP A 105 19.43 5.17 -41.56
C ASP A 105 19.92 3.71 -41.46
N GLU A 106 20.55 3.40 -40.33
CA GLU A 106 21.07 2.08 -40.00
C GLU A 106 19.98 1.01 -39.97
N SER A 107 20.37 -0.27 -39.87
CA SER A 107 19.40 -1.35 -39.80
C SER A 107 18.47 -1.21 -38.58
N VAL A 108 17.22 -1.67 -38.72
CA VAL A 108 16.26 -1.68 -37.59
C VAL A 108 16.77 -2.48 -36.39
N ALA A 109 17.60 -3.50 -36.63
CA ALA A 109 18.25 -4.26 -35.56
C ALA A 109 19.27 -3.40 -34.79
N THR A 110 20.02 -2.54 -35.49
CA THR A 110 20.96 -1.57 -34.88
C THR A 110 20.17 -0.53 -34.09
N MET A 111 19.21 0.17 -34.73
CA MET A 111 18.39 1.19 -34.07
C MET A 111 17.64 0.63 -32.85
N GLY A 112 17.07 -0.57 -32.97
CA GLY A 112 16.35 -1.21 -31.86
C GLY A 112 17.26 -1.54 -30.68
N ARG A 113 18.50 -1.98 -30.94
CA ARG A 113 19.49 -2.25 -29.89
C ARG A 113 19.87 -0.99 -29.13
N GLU A 114 20.18 0.09 -29.85
CA GLU A 114 20.57 1.36 -29.22
C GLU A 114 19.38 2.02 -28.50
N ALA A 115 18.15 1.88 -29.01
CA ALA A 115 16.94 2.33 -28.35
C ALA A 115 16.71 1.61 -27.01
N VAL A 116 16.84 0.28 -26.99
CA VAL A 116 16.74 -0.51 -25.74
C VAL A 116 17.86 -0.14 -24.77
N ALA A 117 19.10 0.04 -25.24
CA ALA A 117 20.21 0.44 -24.40
C ALA A 117 19.99 1.83 -23.76
N LEU A 118 19.48 2.80 -24.52
CA LEU A 118 19.12 4.11 -24.00
C LEU A 118 17.95 4.03 -23.00
N GLN A 119 16.92 3.23 -23.28
CA GLN A 119 15.81 2.99 -22.34
C GLN A 119 16.33 2.46 -21.00
N GLN A 120 17.25 1.50 -21.03
CA GLN A 120 17.83 0.91 -19.82
C GLN A 120 18.64 1.94 -19.00
N ARG A 121 19.34 2.87 -19.63
CA ARG A 121 20.05 3.99 -18.96
C ARG A 121 19.10 5.03 -18.39
N LEU A 122 17.97 5.25 -19.06
CA LEU A 122 16.94 6.19 -18.59
C LEU A 122 16.13 5.67 -17.41
N ILE A 123 16.28 4.40 -17.02
CA ILE A 123 15.49 3.74 -15.97
C ILE A 123 16.45 3.11 -14.95
N GLY A 124 16.48 3.60 -13.72
CA GLY A 124 17.41 3.12 -12.71
C GLY A 124 17.25 3.83 -11.37
N THR A 125 18.23 3.68 -10.47
CA THR A 125 18.18 4.29 -9.12
C THR A 125 18.88 5.65 -9.04
N ALA A 126 19.63 6.03 -10.08
CA ALA A 126 20.43 7.26 -10.10
C ALA A 126 19.58 8.53 -9.92
N PRO A 127 19.90 9.39 -8.94
CA PRO A 127 19.25 10.69 -8.78
C PRO A 127 19.38 11.55 -10.04
N GLY A 128 18.30 12.20 -10.45
CA GLY A 128 18.20 13.00 -11.68
C GLY A 128 17.36 12.31 -12.76
N LEU A 129 17.25 10.98 -12.78
CA LEU A 129 16.40 10.26 -13.74
C LEU A 129 14.90 10.57 -13.58
N GLU A 130 14.48 11.17 -12.47
CA GLU A 130 13.13 11.68 -12.24
C GLU A 130 12.83 13.00 -12.96
N LEU A 131 13.86 13.69 -13.48
CA LEU A 131 13.70 15.00 -14.13
C LEU A 131 12.79 14.91 -15.35
N THR A 132 11.91 15.91 -15.49
CA THR A 132 10.89 15.92 -16.55
C THR A 132 11.49 15.82 -17.97
N ALA A 133 12.66 16.42 -18.22
CA ALA A 133 13.33 16.33 -19.52
C ALA A 133 13.72 14.88 -19.86
N LEU A 134 14.34 14.17 -18.91
CA LEU A 134 14.74 12.77 -19.09
C LEU A 134 13.54 11.83 -19.18
N ARG A 135 12.48 12.07 -18.40
CA ARG A 135 11.23 11.30 -18.49
C ARG A 135 10.57 11.45 -19.87
N ARG A 136 10.53 12.66 -20.43
CA ARG A 136 10.00 12.87 -21.79
C ARG A 136 10.86 12.21 -22.87
N LEU A 137 12.18 12.16 -22.69
CA LEU A 137 13.06 11.40 -23.57
C LEU A 137 12.77 9.89 -23.45
N ARG A 138 12.59 9.38 -22.23
CA ARG A 138 12.19 7.99 -21.98
C ARG A 138 10.87 7.65 -22.67
N ASP A 139 9.86 8.52 -22.56
CA ASP A 139 8.58 8.33 -23.25
C ASP A 139 8.77 8.23 -24.77
N ALA A 140 9.62 9.08 -25.37
CA ALA A 140 9.91 9.03 -26.80
C ALA A 140 10.67 7.75 -27.21
N VAL A 141 11.58 7.24 -26.38
CA VAL A 141 12.24 5.94 -26.59
C VAL A 141 11.22 4.80 -26.50
N ASN A 142 10.33 4.84 -25.51
CA ASN A 142 9.26 3.86 -25.30
C ASN A 142 8.25 3.84 -26.46
N GLU A 143 8.08 4.96 -27.19
CA GLU A 143 7.29 5.03 -28.43
C GLU A 143 8.07 4.50 -29.65
N LEU A 144 9.38 4.76 -29.74
CA LEU A 144 10.20 4.34 -30.88
C LEU A 144 10.41 2.81 -30.95
N ILE A 145 10.62 2.15 -29.79
CA ILE A 145 10.84 0.70 -29.73
C ILE A 145 9.71 -0.10 -30.42
N PRO A 146 8.42 0.08 -30.06
CA PRO A 146 7.33 -0.61 -30.74
C PRO A 146 7.17 -0.19 -32.21
N ALA A 147 7.45 1.07 -32.56
CA ALA A 147 7.41 1.53 -33.95
C ALA A 147 8.45 0.80 -34.84
N LEU A 148 9.66 0.55 -34.30
CA LEU A 148 10.69 -0.26 -34.96
C LEU A 148 10.27 -1.74 -35.08
N ARG A 149 9.70 -2.29 -33.99
CA ARG A 149 9.28 -3.70 -33.89
C ARG A 149 8.12 -4.04 -34.82
N PHE A 150 7.12 -3.17 -34.90
CA PHE A 150 5.85 -3.40 -35.61
C PHE A 150 5.73 -2.60 -36.91
N ARG A 151 6.86 -2.21 -37.51
CA ARG A 151 6.89 -1.39 -38.74
C ARG A 151 6.11 -1.98 -39.92
N ASN A 152 6.01 -3.31 -40.00
CA ASN A 152 5.14 -3.97 -40.97
C ASN A 152 3.77 -4.15 -40.32
N LYS A 153 2.95 -3.11 -40.45
CA LYS A 153 1.70 -2.95 -39.69
C LYS A 153 0.69 -4.05 -40.06
N GLU A 154 0.58 -4.37 -41.34
CA GLU A 154 -0.34 -5.37 -41.87
C GLU A 154 0.00 -6.77 -41.35
N ARG A 155 1.27 -7.20 -41.51
CA ARG A 155 1.72 -8.50 -41.00
C ARG A 155 1.61 -8.59 -39.48
N THR A 156 1.85 -7.50 -38.77
CA THR A 156 1.68 -7.44 -37.32
C THR A 156 0.21 -7.66 -36.95
N GLY A 157 -0.71 -7.02 -37.66
CA GLY A 157 -2.15 -7.20 -37.46
C GLY A 157 -2.61 -8.64 -37.64
N GLU A 158 -2.21 -9.28 -38.74
CA GLU A 158 -2.54 -10.70 -39.00
C GLU A 158 -2.05 -11.63 -37.88
N LEU A 159 -0.81 -11.46 -37.45
CA LEU A 159 -0.21 -12.30 -36.40
C LEU A 159 -0.86 -12.05 -35.03
N LEU A 160 -1.15 -10.79 -34.69
CA LEU A 160 -1.76 -10.46 -33.41
C LEU A 160 -3.23 -10.91 -33.36
N ALA A 161 -4.00 -10.73 -34.44
CA ALA A 161 -5.37 -11.22 -34.53
C ALA A 161 -5.43 -12.74 -34.31
N LYS A 162 -4.51 -13.49 -34.94
CA LYS A 162 -4.40 -14.94 -34.72
C LYS A 162 -4.05 -15.29 -33.28
N GLN A 163 -3.12 -14.57 -32.66
CA GLN A 163 -2.78 -14.79 -31.25
C GLN A 163 -3.94 -14.48 -30.31
N LEU A 164 -4.70 -13.41 -30.57
CA LEU A 164 -5.89 -13.06 -29.80
C LEU A 164 -6.94 -14.17 -29.85
N GLU A 165 -7.17 -14.78 -31.02
CA GLU A 165 -8.08 -15.93 -31.15
C GLU A 165 -7.59 -17.14 -30.36
N THR A 166 -6.31 -17.50 -30.47
CA THR A 166 -5.73 -18.61 -29.70
C THR A 166 -5.83 -18.38 -28.19
N VAL A 167 -5.67 -17.14 -27.72
CA VAL A 167 -5.83 -16.83 -26.30
C VAL A 167 -7.31 -16.84 -25.89
N ALA A 168 -8.22 -16.43 -26.76
CA ALA A 168 -9.65 -16.53 -26.52
C ALA A 168 -10.07 -18.01 -26.33
N GLU A 169 -9.63 -18.91 -27.22
CA GLU A 169 -9.84 -20.36 -27.09
C GLU A 169 -9.30 -20.90 -25.76
N LYS A 170 -8.06 -20.53 -25.40
CA LYS A 170 -7.47 -20.93 -24.10
C LYS A 170 -8.30 -20.42 -22.91
N PHE A 171 -8.84 -19.21 -23.00
CA PHE A 171 -9.64 -18.62 -21.92
C PHE A 171 -11.03 -19.22 -21.81
N GLU A 172 -11.60 -19.80 -22.87
CA GLU A 172 -12.83 -20.58 -22.78
C GLU A 172 -12.65 -21.80 -21.87
N GLU A 173 -11.51 -22.48 -22.00
CA GLU A 173 -11.13 -23.68 -21.25
C GLU A 173 -10.53 -23.39 -19.86
N MET A 174 -10.22 -22.13 -19.55
CA MET A 174 -9.59 -21.72 -18.28
C MET A 174 -10.44 -22.12 -17.07
N ASP A 175 -9.82 -22.50 -15.94
CA ASP A 175 -10.55 -22.77 -14.70
C ASP A 175 -11.15 -21.50 -14.06
N SER A 176 -11.99 -21.66 -13.03
CA SER A 176 -12.52 -20.51 -12.27
C SER A 176 -11.46 -19.81 -11.43
N VAL A 177 -10.33 -20.48 -11.16
CA VAL A 177 -9.13 -19.89 -10.55
C VAL A 177 -8.02 -19.90 -11.61
N PRO A 178 -7.55 -18.72 -12.07
CA PRO A 178 -6.51 -18.63 -13.08
C PRO A 178 -5.20 -19.26 -12.62
N SER A 179 -4.56 -20.03 -13.50
CA SER A 179 -3.20 -20.51 -13.28
C SER A 179 -2.18 -19.39 -13.49
N VAL A 180 -0.93 -19.64 -13.05
CA VAL A 180 0.21 -18.74 -13.34
C VAL A 180 0.42 -18.57 -14.85
N ASP A 181 0.14 -19.61 -15.64
CA ASP A 181 0.30 -19.58 -17.09
C ASP A 181 -0.82 -18.78 -17.76
N ASP A 182 -2.06 -18.84 -17.25
CA ASP A 182 -3.16 -18.01 -17.73
C ASP A 182 -2.85 -16.53 -17.52
N MET A 183 -2.37 -16.17 -16.33
CA MET A 183 -1.94 -14.82 -16.01
C MET A 183 -0.75 -14.36 -16.88
N ALA A 184 0.18 -15.26 -17.19
CA ALA A 184 1.31 -14.94 -18.08
C ALA A 184 0.82 -14.70 -19.52
N THR A 185 -0.09 -15.52 -20.02
CA THR A 185 -0.73 -15.34 -21.34
C THR A 185 -1.51 -14.02 -21.40
N ALA A 186 -2.30 -13.72 -20.36
CA ALA A 186 -3.08 -12.50 -20.25
C ALA A 186 -2.19 -11.24 -20.29
N ASN A 187 -1.10 -11.23 -19.51
CA ASN A 187 -0.14 -10.12 -19.48
C ASN A 187 0.57 -9.94 -20.82
N LEU A 188 0.94 -11.04 -21.50
CA LEU A 188 1.57 -10.95 -22.82
C LEU A 188 0.65 -10.27 -23.84
N ILE A 189 -0.61 -10.70 -23.91
CA ILE A 189 -1.60 -10.11 -24.82
C ILE A 189 -1.88 -8.64 -24.47
N LEU A 190 -2.04 -8.32 -23.18
CA LEU A 190 -2.24 -6.95 -22.75
C LEU A 190 -1.07 -6.04 -23.17
N GLY A 191 0.17 -6.53 -22.99
CA GLY A 191 1.38 -5.83 -23.43
C GLY A 191 1.40 -5.59 -24.94
N LEU A 192 1.10 -6.62 -25.74
CA LEU A 192 1.03 -6.49 -27.21
C LEU A 192 -0.05 -5.50 -27.66
N LEU A 193 -1.25 -5.57 -27.06
CA LEU A 193 -2.35 -4.63 -27.34
C LEU A 193 -1.98 -3.19 -26.93
N ALA A 194 -1.20 -3.01 -25.86
CA ALA A 194 -0.72 -1.70 -25.44
C ALA A 194 0.37 -1.16 -26.39
N GLU A 195 1.39 -1.96 -26.73
CA GLU A 195 2.48 -1.57 -27.64
C GLU A 195 1.98 -1.21 -29.05
N THR A 196 0.90 -1.85 -29.50
CA THR A 196 0.28 -1.61 -30.81
C THR A 196 -0.87 -0.60 -30.76
N ASN A 197 -1.10 0.05 -29.61
CA ASN A 197 -2.17 1.02 -29.35
C ASN A 197 -3.58 0.52 -29.73
N GLN A 198 -3.84 -0.78 -29.57
CA GLN A 198 -5.10 -1.41 -29.99
C GLN A 198 -6.24 -1.25 -28.96
N VAL A 199 -7.42 -1.69 -29.38
CA VAL A 199 -8.76 -1.52 -28.79
C VAL A 199 -8.79 -1.44 -27.26
N ALA A 200 -9.43 -0.37 -26.75
CA ALA A 200 -9.58 -0.12 -25.32
C ALA A 200 -10.42 -1.20 -24.59
N TYR A 201 -11.49 -1.69 -25.22
CA TYR A 201 -12.45 -2.59 -24.57
C TYR A 201 -11.85 -3.91 -24.07
N ALA A 202 -11.02 -4.60 -24.88
CA ALA A 202 -10.36 -5.84 -24.46
C ALA A 202 -9.37 -5.60 -23.32
N LYS A 203 -8.58 -4.52 -23.42
CA LYS A 203 -7.65 -4.12 -22.35
C LYS A 203 -8.41 -3.81 -21.05
N ASP A 204 -9.48 -3.04 -21.14
CA ASP A 204 -10.30 -2.66 -19.99
C ASP A 204 -10.99 -3.87 -19.37
N THR A 205 -11.49 -4.81 -20.18
CA THR A 205 -12.13 -6.03 -19.71
C THR A 205 -11.13 -6.91 -18.95
N LEU A 206 -9.95 -7.17 -19.53
CA LEU A 206 -8.88 -7.93 -18.86
C LEU A 206 -8.44 -7.23 -17.56
N ARG A 207 -8.25 -5.91 -17.58
CA ARG A 207 -7.85 -5.14 -16.40
C ARG A 207 -8.93 -5.09 -15.33
N GLN A 208 -10.20 -5.05 -15.67
CA GLN A 208 -11.27 -5.10 -14.69
C GLN A 208 -11.33 -6.47 -13.99
N ARG A 209 -11.06 -7.55 -14.72
CA ARG A 209 -11.12 -8.92 -14.18
C ARG A 209 -9.86 -9.36 -13.45
N PHE A 210 -8.70 -8.93 -13.92
CA PHE A 210 -7.40 -9.25 -13.32
C PHE A 210 -6.72 -8.04 -12.66
N GLY A 211 -7.51 -7.04 -12.29
CA GLY A 211 -7.01 -5.79 -11.70
C GLY A 211 -7.59 -5.56 -10.32
N HIS A 212 -7.44 -6.52 -9.41
CA HIS A 212 -7.61 -6.26 -7.99
C HIS A 212 -6.37 -5.56 -7.41
N PRO A 213 -6.50 -4.84 -6.28
CA PRO A 213 -5.33 -4.31 -5.57
C PRO A 213 -4.33 -5.43 -5.31
N ASN A 214 -3.05 -5.18 -5.56
CA ASN A 214 -1.97 -6.16 -5.38
C ASN A 214 -1.03 -5.79 -4.21
N VAL A 215 -1.33 -4.69 -3.52
CA VAL A 215 -0.77 -4.36 -2.20
C VAL A 215 -1.91 -3.90 -1.29
N ALA A 216 -1.97 -4.41 -0.07
CA ALA A 216 -2.87 -3.93 0.96
C ALA A 216 -2.12 -3.73 2.29
N VAL A 217 -2.37 -2.61 2.94
CA VAL A 217 -1.87 -2.28 4.28
C VAL A 217 -3.06 -2.08 5.19
N TRP A 218 -2.99 -2.66 6.38
CA TRP A 218 -4.02 -2.55 7.41
C TRP A 218 -3.38 -2.05 8.70
N ILE A 219 -4.06 -1.15 9.40
CA ILE A 219 -3.67 -0.68 10.73
C ILE A 219 -4.86 -0.86 11.65
N ASP A 220 -4.67 -1.59 12.74
CA ASP A 220 -5.73 -1.89 13.70
C ASP A 220 -6.12 -0.66 14.53
N GLU A 221 -7.38 -0.60 14.96
CA GLU A 221 -7.93 0.47 15.79
C GLU A 221 -7.10 0.68 17.07
N SER A 222 -6.52 -0.38 17.65
CA SER A 222 -5.67 -0.28 18.83
C SER A 222 -4.49 0.67 18.63
N VAL A 223 -3.90 0.73 17.44
CA VAL A 223 -2.80 1.66 17.13
C VAL A 223 -3.32 3.11 17.13
N VAL A 224 -4.51 3.34 16.59
CA VAL A 224 -5.16 4.66 16.61
C VAL A 224 -5.47 5.09 18.05
N GLN A 225 -6.02 4.18 18.84
CA GLN A 225 -6.32 4.38 20.25
C GLN A 225 -5.05 4.69 21.05
N GLN A 226 -3.93 4.03 20.80
CA GLN A 226 -2.66 4.33 21.48
C GLN A 226 -2.14 5.74 21.17
N VAL A 227 -2.43 6.28 19.98
CA VAL A 227 -2.03 7.63 19.59
C VAL A 227 -2.93 8.70 20.19
N VAL A 228 -4.24 8.43 20.26
CA VAL A 228 -5.23 9.47 20.64
C VAL A 228 -5.65 9.38 22.10
N ASN A 229 -5.79 8.18 22.65
CA ASN A 229 -6.36 7.98 23.98
C ASN A 229 -5.44 8.56 25.04
N ARG A 230 -5.97 9.49 25.84
CA ARG A 230 -5.21 10.13 26.91
C ARG A 230 -6.12 10.54 28.06
N PRO A 231 -5.64 10.44 29.31
CA PRO A 231 -6.36 11.00 30.44
C PRO A 231 -6.37 12.52 30.33
N VAL A 232 -7.43 13.11 30.88
CA VAL A 232 -7.56 14.57 31.06
C VAL A 232 -7.57 14.85 32.55
N ASN A 233 -6.77 15.82 32.97
CA ASN A 233 -6.82 16.39 34.31
C ASN A 233 -6.53 17.89 34.19
N GLU A 234 -7.60 18.69 34.20
CA GLU A 234 -7.52 20.13 34.00
C GLU A 234 -8.13 20.88 35.19
N VAL A 235 -7.41 21.88 35.69
CA VAL A 235 -7.91 22.82 36.70
C VAL A 235 -8.13 24.18 36.05
N ARG A 236 -9.30 24.78 36.27
CA ARG A 236 -9.70 26.04 35.65
C ARG A 236 -10.39 26.97 36.65
N PRO A 237 -10.23 28.29 36.51
CA PRO A 237 -11.02 29.24 37.28
C PRO A 237 -12.49 29.23 36.81
N VAL A 238 -13.40 29.37 37.77
CA VAL A 238 -14.82 29.66 37.53
C VAL A 238 -15.02 31.15 37.77
N ASN A 239 -15.53 31.87 36.77
CA ASN A 239 -15.92 33.27 36.88
C ASN A 239 -17.19 33.49 36.07
N GLU A 240 -18.33 33.49 36.76
CA GLU A 240 -19.63 33.54 36.12
C GLU A 240 -20.60 34.49 36.82
N CYS A 241 -21.64 34.92 36.11
CA CYS A 241 -22.83 35.49 36.72
C CYS A 241 -24.03 34.59 36.43
N ILE A 242 -24.75 34.17 37.48
CA ILE A 242 -25.98 33.38 37.40
C ILE A 242 -27.06 34.08 38.23
N LEU A 243 -28.15 34.48 37.57
CA LEU A 243 -29.29 35.16 38.22
C LEU A 243 -28.88 36.36 39.10
N GLY A 244 -27.93 37.18 38.62
CA GLY A 244 -27.42 38.35 39.34
C GLY A 244 -26.45 38.04 40.49
N THR A 245 -26.05 36.78 40.66
CA THR A 245 -25.03 36.35 41.62
C THR A 245 -23.71 36.12 40.89
N THR A 246 -22.65 36.82 41.27
CA THR A 246 -21.30 36.62 40.75
C THR A 246 -20.67 35.41 41.44
N ILE A 247 -20.26 34.39 40.70
CA ILE A 247 -19.72 33.12 41.17
C ILE A 247 -18.25 33.05 40.79
N ASN A 248 -17.37 32.99 41.79
CA ASN A 248 -15.93 32.86 41.62
C ASN A 248 -15.44 31.58 42.29
N GLY A 249 -14.60 30.80 41.62
CA GLY A 249 -14.16 29.51 42.14
C GLY A 249 -13.12 28.81 41.29
N THR A 250 -12.96 27.52 41.53
CA THR A 250 -12.08 26.64 40.76
C THR A 250 -12.81 25.35 40.44
N ALA A 251 -12.74 24.92 39.19
CA ALA A 251 -13.26 23.64 38.72
C ALA A 251 -12.10 22.74 38.31
N THR A 252 -12.15 21.48 38.73
CA THR A 252 -11.23 20.42 38.31
C THR A 252 -12.01 19.42 37.47
N MET A 253 -11.54 19.15 36.26
CA MET A 253 -12.10 18.13 35.36
C MET A 253 -11.12 16.98 35.23
N THR A 254 -11.57 15.76 35.54
CA THR A 254 -10.83 14.52 35.31
C THR A 254 -11.60 13.63 34.35
N GLY A 255 -10.95 13.04 33.35
CA GLY A 255 -11.64 12.24 32.35
C GLY A 255 -10.72 11.48 31.42
N LEU A 256 -11.30 10.95 30.34
CA LEU A 256 -10.58 10.25 29.29
C LEU A 256 -11.05 10.75 27.94
N VAL A 257 -10.09 11.05 27.05
CA VAL A 257 -10.34 11.19 25.63
C VAL A 257 -10.12 9.83 24.99
N THR A 258 -11.07 9.37 24.18
CA THR A 258 -11.01 8.13 23.42
C THR A 258 -11.23 8.38 21.93
N ALA A 259 -10.73 7.49 21.09
CA ALA A 259 -10.98 7.50 19.67
C ALA A 259 -11.40 6.12 19.17
N ASN A 260 -12.46 6.08 18.35
CA ASN A 260 -12.92 4.85 17.72
C ASN A 260 -13.05 5.05 16.20
N LEU A 261 -12.76 4.02 15.43
CA LEU A 261 -12.89 4.05 13.98
C LEU A 261 -14.35 3.98 13.54
N LEU A 262 -14.66 4.73 12.50
CA LEU A 262 -15.94 4.68 11.80
C LEU A 262 -15.73 4.04 10.43
N ALA A 263 -16.67 3.21 9.99
CA ALA A 263 -16.64 2.69 8.63
C ALA A 263 -16.77 3.84 7.63
N SER A 264 -15.78 3.99 6.75
CA SER A 264 -15.73 5.04 5.74
C SER A 264 -14.94 4.59 4.50
N GLN A 265 -15.39 5.05 3.33
CA GLN A 265 -14.72 4.81 2.05
C GLN A 265 -14.15 6.13 1.54
N GLY A 266 -12.90 6.11 1.05
CA GLY A 266 -12.22 7.31 0.57
C GLY A 266 -11.66 8.22 1.67
N SER A 267 -11.92 7.90 2.94
CA SER A 267 -11.36 8.60 4.10
C SER A 267 -11.29 7.67 5.31
N VAL A 268 -10.37 7.95 6.22
CA VAL A 268 -10.35 7.36 7.56
C VAL A 268 -11.34 8.11 8.43
N GLY A 269 -12.44 7.44 8.79
CA GLY A 269 -13.45 7.94 9.71
C GLY A 269 -13.05 7.67 11.16
N LEU A 270 -13.15 8.69 12.01
CA LEU A 270 -12.76 8.65 13.42
C LEU A 270 -13.80 9.37 14.28
N ASN A 271 -14.34 8.71 15.30
CA ASN A 271 -15.08 9.37 16.36
C ASN A 271 -14.14 9.65 17.53
N VAL A 272 -13.90 10.92 17.82
CA VAL A 272 -13.18 11.34 19.04
C VAL A 272 -14.22 11.71 20.08
N SER A 273 -14.05 11.21 21.30
CA SER A 273 -14.98 11.44 22.41
C SER A 273 -14.24 11.75 23.71
N LEU A 274 -14.85 12.58 24.54
CA LEU A 274 -14.44 12.92 25.90
C LEU A 274 -15.54 12.45 26.84
N ALA A 275 -15.16 11.72 27.89
CA ALA A 275 -16.00 11.49 29.06
C ALA A 275 -15.26 12.01 30.29
N GLY A 276 -15.87 12.93 31.05
CA GLY A 276 -15.20 13.59 32.17
C GLY A 276 -16.13 13.88 33.34
N HIS A 277 -15.55 13.91 34.52
CA HIS A 277 -16.16 14.31 35.79
C HIS A 277 -15.59 15.65 36.23
N VAL A 278 -16.46 16.56 36.66
CA VAL A 278 -16.14 17.93 37.04
C VAL A 278 -16.54 18.16 38.49
N VAL A 279 -15.57 18.60 39.31
CA VAL A 279 -15.81 19.07 40.67
C VAL A 279 -15.44 20.54 40.76
N SER A 280 -16.37 21.38 41.22
CA SER A 280 -16.13 22.81 41.38
C SER A 280 -16.36 23.29 42.80
N HIS A 281 -15.52 24.21 43.25
CA HIS A 281 -15.62 24.86 44.55
C HIS A 281 -15.76 26.36 44.33
N ASN A 282 -16.90 26.91 44.72
CA ASN A 282 -17.29 28.24 44.32
C ASN A 282 -17.73 29.11 45.51
N ARG A 283 -17.53 30.42 45.38
CA ARG A 283 -18.07 31.44 46.25
C ARG A 283 -18.92 32.41 45.41
N GLY A 284 -20.20 32.48 45.72
CA GLY A 284 -21.15 33.40 45.09
C GLY A 284 -21.33 34.67 45.90
N TYR A 285 -21.50 35.80 45.21
CA TYR A 285 -21.71 37.13 45.76
C TYR A 285 -22.99 37.73 45.18
N ASN A 286 -23.96 38.02 46.06
CA ASN A 286 -25.18 38.73 45.69
C ASN A 286 -25.46 39.83 46.71
N LYS A 287 -25.01 41.05 46.39
CA LYS A 287 -25.04 42.21 47.30
C LYS A 287 -24.35 41.85 48.64
N PRO A 288 -24.89 42.05 49.87
CA PRO A 288 -24.16 41.70 51.10
C PRO A 288 -24.19 40.20 51.43
N VAL A 289 -24.84 39.36 50.61
CA VAL A 289 -24.97 37.92 50.85
C VAL A 289 -23.86 37.17 50.11
N HIS A 290 -23.17 36.29 50.83
CA HIS A 290 -22.16 35.40 50.28
C HIS A 290 -22.61 33.95 50.41
N LEU A 291 -22.44 33.15 49.36
CA LEU A 291 -22.72 31.71 49.38
C LEU A 291 -21.46 30.92 49.06
N ARG A 292 -21.31 29.73 49.63
CA ARG A 292 -20.30 28.75 49.23
C ARG A 292 -21.03 27.56 48.64
N THR A 293 -20.62 27.13 47.45
CA THR A 293 -21.22 25.99 46.74
C THR A 293 -20.14 25.02 46.28
N THR A 294 -20.53 23.75 46.21
CA THR A 294 -19.79 22.71 45.49
C THR A 294 -20.64 22.25 44.31
N GLY A 295 -20.05 22.06 43.14
CA GLY A 295 -20.72 21.48 41.98
C GLY A 295 -20.09 20.15 41.61
N TYR A 296 -20.91 19.14 41.33
CA TYR A 296 -20.52 17.84 40.80
C TYR A 296 -21.21 17.65 39.46
N GLY A 297 -20.45 17.41 38.39
CA GLY A 297 -21.02 17.25 37.07
C GLY A 297 -20.30 16.21 36.24
N ASP A 298 -21.01 15.68 35.27
CA ASP A 298 -20.47 14.76 34.27
C ASP A 298 -20.68 15.39 32.90
N VAL A 299 -19.65 15.29 32.07
CA VAL A 299 -19.63 15.90 30.74
C VAL A 299 -19.23 14.86 29.71
N THR A 300 -19.93 14.89 28.58
CA THR A 300 -19.56 14.11 27.40
C THR A 300 -19.45 15.06 26.22
N ALA A 301 -18.43 14.85 25.39
CA ALA A 301 -18.32 15.53 24.11
C ALA A 301 -17.88 14.53 23.04
N SER A 302 -18.35 14.68 21.82
CA SER A 302 -17.91 13.86 20.69
C SER A 302 -17.90 14.63 19.38
N ARG A 303 -17.02 14.22 18.48
CA ARG A 303 -16.91 14.78 17.13
C ARG A 303 -16.40 13.72 16.17
N ASN A 304 -16.99 13.67 14.98
CA ASN A 304 -16.52 12.82 13.90
C ASN A 304 -15.53 13.58 13.03
N LEU A 305 -14.42 12.94 12.68
CA LEU A 305 -13.38 13.43 11.79
C LEU A 305 -13.24 12.45 10.62
N TYR A 306 -12.95 12.98 9.44
CA TYR A 306 -12.67 12.21 8.22
C TYR A 306 -11.34 12.69 7.63
N ILE A 307 -10.37 11.80 7.57
CA ILE A 307 -9.01 12.10 7.09
C ILE A 307 -8.83 11.48 5.71
N SER A 308 -8.53 12.29 4.70
CA SER A 308 -8.31 11.86 3.32
C SER A 308 -7.06 12.51 2.72
N GLU A 309 -6.78 12.15 1.47
CA GLU A 309 -5.69 12.74 0.68
C GLU A 309 -5.96 14.19 0.23
N SER A 310 -7.16 14.73 0.50
CA SER A 310 -7.45 16.15 0.33
C SER A 310 -7.34 16.95 1.62
N GLY A 311 -7.23 16.29 2.78
CA GLY A 311 -7.09 16.92 4.09
C GLY A 311 -7.99 16.29 5.15
N VAL A 312 -8.28 17.05 6.21
CA VAL A 312 -9.14 16.62 7.31
C VAL A 312 -10.45 17.41 7.24
N SER A 313 -11.58 16.71 7.18
CA SER A 313 -12.91 17.29 7.39
C SER A 313 -13.49 16.81 8.72
N MET A 314 -14.39 17.61 9.30
CA MET A 314 -14.94 17.33 10.62
C MET A 314 -16.40 17.73 10.68
N GLU A 315 -17.20 16.93 11.38
CA GLU A 315 -18.57 17.28 11.71
C GLU A 315 -18.63 18.27 12.89
N PRO A 316 -19.78 18.93 13.14
CA PRO A 316 -20.00 19.67 14.38
C PRO A 316 -19.78 18.78 15.61
N ALA A 317 -19.20 19.36 16.67
CA ALA A 317 -19.08 18.66 17.95
C ALA A 317 -20.40 18.68 18.71
N TYR A 318 -20.72 17.56 19.36
CA TYR A 318 -21.86 17.42 20.25
C TYR A 318 -21.36 17.35 21.69
N ALA A 319 -21.93 18.17 22.58
CA ALA A 319 -21.58 18.18 23.99
C ALA A 319 -22.83 18.10 24.86
N GLN A 320 -22.77 17.29 25.90
CA GLN A 320 -23.79 17.14 26.94
C GLN A 320 -23.13 17.35 28.31
N ALA A 321 -23.92 17.88 29.25
CA ALA A 321 -23.48 18.07 30.61
C ALA A 321 -24.64 17.77 31.56
N VAL A 322 -24.31 17.20 32.70
CA VAL A 322 -25.17 17.10 33.88
C VAL A 322 -24.42 17.76 35.02
N LEU A 323 -25.11 18.55 35.84
CA LEU A 323 -24.50 19.24 36.97
C LEU A 323 -25.49 19.28 38.13
N ARG A 324 -24.99 18.91 39.31
CA ARG A 324 -25.67 19.10 40.58
C ARG A 324 -24.85 20.03 41.44
N THR A 325 -25.48 21.10 41.91
CA THR A 325 -24.85 22.01 42.89
C THR A 325 -25.36 21.74 44.30
N GLU A 326 -24.49 21.94 45.28
CA GLU A 326 -24.81 21.89 46.71
C GLU A 326 -24.44 23.22 47.34
N ILE A 327 -25.40 23.82 48.06
CA ILE A 327 -25.16 25.06 48.80
C ILE A 327 -24.64 24.68 50.18
N ASN A 328 -23.34 24.84 50.37
CA ASN A 328 -22.66 24.46 51.62
C ASN A 328 -22.93 25.47 52.75
N SER A 329 -23.02 26.76 52.41
CA SER A 329 -23.33 27.81 53.39
C SER A 329 -23.83 29.09 52.73
N ILE A 330 -24.68 29.83 53.47
CA ILE A 330 -25.11 31.19 53.14
C ILE A 330 -24.78 32.11 54.31
N SER A 331 -23.99 33.14 54.03
CA SER A 331 -23.40 34.05 55.02
C SER A 331 -23.94 35.47 54.87
N HIS A 332 -24.39 36.03 56.00
CA HIS A 332 -24.80 37.43 56.16
C HIS A 332 -24.78 37.78 57.66
N LYS A 333 -24.50 39.05 58.01
CA LYS A 333 -24.44 39.54 59.40
C LYS A 333 -25.78 39.40 60.13
N CYS A 334 -26.88 39.78 59.48
CA CYS A 334 -28.24 39.68 60.00
C CYS A 334 -28.90 38.30 59.76
N ARG A 335 -29.46 37.68 60.82
CA ARG A 335 -30.16 36.37 60.77
C ARG A 335 -31.41 36.39 59.89
N LEU A 336 -32.19 37.48 59.91
CA LEU A 336 -33.40 37.60 59.10
C LEU A 336 -33.06 37.55 57.60
N VAL A 337 -32.06 38.32 57.18
CA VAL A 337 -31.57 38.32 55.79
C VAL A 337 -31.06 36.94 55.39
N ARG A 338 -30.39 36.21 56.29
CA ARG A 338 -29.94 34.84 56.02
C ARG A 338 -31.11 33.89 55.79
N ARG A 339 -32.22 34.02 56.55
CA ARG A 339 -33.42 33.19 56.35
C ARG A 339 -34.09 33.48 55.02
N ILE A 340 -34.21 34.77 54.65
CA ILE A 340 -34.74 35.20 53.34
C ILE A 340 -33.85 34.69 52.22
N ALA A 341 -32.53 34.82 52.35
CA ALA A 341 -31.57 34.33 51.36
C ALA A 341 -31.61 32.81 51.20
N ASN A 342 -31.76 32.03 52.28
CA ASN A 342 -31.95 30.57 52.20
C ASN A 342 -33.23 30.21 51.45
N LYS A 343 -34.35 30.84 51.79
CA LYS A 343 -35.62 30.61 51.09
C LYS A 343 -35.50 30.95 49.60
N LYS A 344 -34.93 32.11 49.29
CA LYS A 344 -34.76 32.57 47.91
C LYS A 344 -33.81 31.68 47.12
N ALA A 345 -32.70 31.27 47.71
CA ALA A 345 -31.73 30.37 47.08
C ALA A 345 -32.35 29.00 46.78
N ALA A 346 -33.16 28.45 47.69
CA ALA A 346 -33.89 27.20 47.47
C ALA A 346 -34.91 27.33 46.33
N GLU A 347 -35.68 28.43 46.27
CA GLU A 347 -36.64 28.71 45.20
C GLU A 347 -35.96 28.85 43.83
N THR A 348 -34.81 29.53 43.75
CA THR A 348 -34.10 29.78 42.49
C THR A 348 -33.15 28.66 42.07
N LYS A 349 -32.90 27.68 42.94
CA LYS A 349 -31.90 26.62 42.71
C LYS A 349 -32.13 25.84 41.41
N PRO A 350 -33.35 25.35 41.07
CA PRO A 350 -33.56 24.61 39.83
C PRO A 350 -33.21 25.43 38.57
N GLN A 351 -33.56 26.71 38.56
CA GLN A 351 -33.25 27.61 37.45
C GLN A 351 -31.74 27.93 37.39
N ALA A 352 -31.10 28.14 38.54
CA ALA A 352 -29.66 28.36 38.61
C ALA A 352 -28.87 27.14 38.11
N ASP A 353 -29.30 25.93 38.49
CA ASP A 353 -28.71 24.68 38.04
C ASP A 353 -28.87 24.50 36.52
N ALA A 354 -30.06 24.78 35.97
CA ALA A 354 -30.28 24.72 34.53
C ALA A 354 -29.35 25.67 33.75
N ILE A 355 -29.15 26.90 34.23
CA ILE A 355 -28.21 27.86 33.63
C ILE A 355 -26.77 27.34 33.75
N ALA A 356 -26.39 26.80 34.91
CA ALA A 356 -25.04 26.28 35.14
C ALA A 356 -24.74 25.05 34.28
N VAL A 357 -25.70 24.14 34.08
CA VAL A 357 -25.60 23.01 33.14
C VAL A 357 -25.33 23.52 31.72
N GLU A 358 -26.12 24.48 31.25
CA GLU A 358 -25.98 25.00 29.89
C GLU A 358 -24.62 25.70 29.68
N LYS A 359 -24.15 26.46 30.68
CA LYS A 359 -22.82 27.08 30.62
C LYS A 359 -21.69 26.04 30.60
N LEU A 360 -21.77 25.03 31.46
CA LEU A 360 -20.81 23.92 31.48
C LEU A 360 -20.78 23.21 30.11
N ARG A 361 -21.95 22.90 29.55
CA ARG A 361 -22.11 22.29 28.23
C ARG A 361 -21.46 23.13 27.12
N GLN A 362 -21.74 24.42 27.08
CA GLN A 362 -21.17 25.34 26.09
C GLN A 362 -19.66 25.47 26.23
N GLN A 363 -19.14 25.55 27.45
CA GLN A 363 -17.71 25.68 27.71
C GLN A 363 -16.94 24.43 27.29
N VAL A 364 -17.41 23.25 27.68
CA VAL A 364 -16.82 21.97 27.28
C VAL A 364 -16.89 21.81 25.77
N GLY A 365 -18.04 22.10 25.15
CA GLY A 365 -18.18 22.04 23.69
C GLY A 365 -17.20 22.96 22.96
N LYS A 366 -17.08 24.23 23.37
CA LYS A 366 -16.13 25.18 22.77
C LYS A 366 -14.68 24.73 22.91
N GLN A 367 -14.30 24.24 24.08
CA GLN A 367 -12.95 23.75 24.32
C GLN A 367 -12.65 22.51 23.47
N PHE A 368 -13.59 21.56 23.43
CA PHE A 368 -13.45 20.33 22.68
C PHE A 368 -13.30 20.61 21.18
N VAL A 369 -14.10 21.54 20.64
CA VAL A 369 -13.95 22.05 19.26
C VAL A 369 -12.56 22.65 19.06
N SER A 370 -12.13 23.57 19.93
CA SER A 370 -10.81 24.21 19.80
C SER A 370 -9.65 23.23 19.83
N GLN A 371 -9.69 22.19 20.66
CA GLN A 371 -8.65 21.15 20.73
C GLN A 371 -8.69 20.22 19.52
N THR A 372 -9.89 19.90 19.01
CA THR A 372 -10.03 19.04 17.82
C THR A 372 -9.76 19.79 16.52
N ASP A 373 -9.96 21.11 16.47
CA ASP A 373 -9.63 21.97 15.32
C ASP A 373 -8.11 22.03 15.05
N GLU A 374 -7.25 21.75 16.04
CA GLU A 374 -5.81 21.59 15.80
C GLU A 374 -5.53 20.49 14.77
N ALA A 375 -6.37 19.45 14.70
CA ALA A 375 -6.26 18.40 13.69
C ALA A 375 -6.53 18.90 12.27
N ALA A 376 -7.24 20.01 12.08
CA ALA A 376 -7.49 20.59 10.77
C ALA A 376 -6.22 21.18 10.14
N ASN A 377 -5.24 21.54 10.97
CA ASN A 377 -3.94 22.04 10.53
C ASN A 377 -2.97 20.90 10.14
N MET A 378 -3.39 19.63 10.27
CA MET A 378 -2.57 18.53 9.79
C MET A 378 -2.52 18.57 8.25
N PRO A 379 -1.32 18.64 7.65
CA PRO A 379 -1.21 18.59 6.20
C PRO A 379 -1.78 17.25 5.72
N SER A 380 -2.41 17.26 4.55
CA SER A 380 -2.87 16.02 3.97
C SER A 380 -1.71 15.03 3.85
N PRO A 381 -1.90 13.75 4.25
CA PRO A 381 -0.84 12.77 4.19
C PRO A 381 -0.48 12.48 2.73
N ASP A 382 0.62 13.05 2.24
CA ASP A 382 1.25 12.61 0.99
C ASP A 382 2.02 11.31 1.26
N VAL A 383 1.27 10.20 1.26
CA VAL A 383 1.79 8.85 1.57
C VAL A 383 2.91 8.40 0.64
N LEU A 384 3.03 9.01 -0.56
CA LEU A 384 4.07 8.67 -1.53
C LEU A 384 5.19 9.70 -1.64
N GLN A 385 5.17 10.80 -0.88
CA GLN A 385 6.13 11.90 -1.02
C GLN A 385 7.60 11.43 -1.10
N LYS A 386 7.98 10.51 -0.20
CA LYS A 386 9.36 10.01 -0.09
C LYS A 386 9.73 9.00 -1.17
N VAL A 387 8.76 8.26 -1.70
CA VAL A 387 9.00 7.19 -2.69
C VAL A 387 8.74 7.65 -4.12
N ARG A 388 8.00 8.74 -4.32
CA ARG A 388 7.63 9.27 -5.65
C ARG A 388 8.84 9.52 -6.56
N PRO A 389 9.96 10.12 -6.09
CA PRO A 389 11.15 10.25 -6.94
C PRO A 389 11.67 8.88 -7.40
N MET A 390 11.74 7.89 -6.51
CA MET A 390 12.17 6.53 -6.85
C MET A 390 11.23 5.89 -7.89
N LEU A 391 9.91 6.01 -7.71
CA LEU A 391 8.92 5.52 -8.67
C LEU A 391 9.16 6.14 -10.06
N GLN A 392 9.39 7.46 -10.12
CA GLN A 392 9.66 8.18 -11.37
C GLN A 392 10.97 7.74 -12.04
N ARG A 393 12.05 7.50 -11.27
CA ARG A 393 13.33 7.02 -11.83
C ARG A 393 13.23 5.61 -12.39
N LEU A 394 12.41 4.76 -11.77
CA LEU A 394 12.19 3.36 -12.16
C LEU A 394 11.09 3.18 -13.21
N ASP A 395 10.49 4.27 -13.68
CA ASP A 395 9.36 4.24 -14.62
C ASP A 395 8.14 3.47 -14.10
N ILE A 396 7.97 3.50 -12.77
CA ILE A 396 6.82 2.93 -12.09
C ILE A 396 5.79 4.06 -11.94
N PRO A 397 4.59 3.93 -12.51
CA PRO A 397 3.56 4.95 -12.35
C PRO A 397 3.17 5.06 -10.89
N GLU A 398 2.73 6.26 -10.48
CA GLU A 398 2.23 6.44 -9.13
C GLU A 398 1.02 5.51 -8.91
N PRO A 399 1.07 4.57 -7.96
CA PRO A 399 0.01 3.59 -7.79
C PRO A 399 -1.31 4.26 -7.43
N THR A 400 -2.37 3.92 -8.18
CA THR A 400 -3.74 4.20 -7.75
C THR A 400 -3.98 3.49 -6.43
N ARG A 401 -4.76 4.10 -5.53
CA ARG A 401 -5.02 3.54 -4.21
C ARG A 401 -6.39 3.93 -3.69
N ALA A 402 -6.90 3.09 -2.79
CA ALA A 402 -8.12 3.31 -2.02
C ALA A 402 -7.75 3.30 -0.53
N LEU A 403 -7.91 4.46 0.10
CA LEU A 403 -7.79 4.65 1.54
C LEU A 403 -9.18 4.61 2.17
N GLY A 404 -9.30 4.01 3.35
CA GLY A 404 -10.53 4.10 4.14
C GLY A 404 -10.38 3.44 5.51
N SER A 405 -11.51 3.25 6.19
CA SER A 405 -11.56 2.56 7.48
C SER A 405 -12.80 1.67 7.58
N THR A 406 -12.68 0.61 8.38
CA THR A 406 -13.79 -0.15 8.94
C THR A 406 -14.01 0.30 10.38
N GLN A 407 -14.86 -0.39 11.14
CA GLN A 407 -14.95 -0.18 12.60
C GLN A 407 -13.74 -0.72 13.38
N GLN A 408 -12.84 -1.46 12.73
CA GLN A 408 -11.73 -2.17 13.39
C GLN A 408 -10.36 -1.81 12.82
N SER A 409 -10.29 -1.31 11.58
CA SER A 409 -9.01 -1.11 10.91
C SER A 409 -9.06 0.02 9.89
N ILE A 410 -7.98 0.77 9.79
CA ILE A 410 -7.66 1.60 8.62
C ILE A 410 -7.10 0.67 7.53
N TYR A 411 -7.48 0.90 6.27
CA TYR A 411 -6.93 0.17 5.13
C TYR A 411 -6.41 1.12 4.07
N LEU A 412 -5.31 0.73 3.43
CA LEU A 412 -4.80 1.28 2.19
C LEU A 412 -4.63 0.13 1.19
N ARG A 413 -5.39 0.15 0.09
CA ARG A 413 -5.29 -0.83 -0.99
C ARG A 413 -4.73 -0.15 -2.22
N SER A 414 -3.71 -0.72 -2.85
CA SER A 414 -2.99 -0.09 -3.96
C SER A 414 -2.85 -1.02 -5.17
N PHE A 415 -2.83 -0.40 -6.35
CA PHE A 415 -2.65 -1.03 -7.65
C PHE A 415 -1.26 -0.67 -8.19
N VAL A 416 -0.28 -1.51 -7.93
CA VAL A 416 1.05 -1.43 -8.53
C VAL A 416 0.99 -2.07 -9.90
N GLN A 417 0.61 -1.29 -10.91
CA GLN A 417 0.53 -1.73 -12.30
C GLN A 417 0.71 -0.55 -13.26
N ARG A 418 1.20 -0.82 -14.45
CA ARG A 418 1.13 0.09 -15.59
C ARG A 418 -0.12 -0.12 -16.42
N ASN A 419 -0.31 0.73 -17.43
CA ASN A 419 -1.44 0.62 -18.36
C ASN A 419 -1.39 -0.66 -19.21
N ASP A 420 -0.21 -1.26 -19.37
CA ASP A 420 0.09 -2.48 -20.13
C ASP A 420 0.19 -3.74 -19.23
N GLN A 421 -0.12 -3.64 -17.93
CA GLN A 421 0.05 -4.72 -16.96
C GLN A 421 -1.25 -5.06 -16.21
N LEU A 422 -1.34 -6.31 -15.77
CA LEU A 422 -2.37 -6.78 -14.85
C LEU A 422 -1.91 -6.69 -13.40
N ALA A 423 -2.85 -6.65 -12.45
CA ALA A 423 -2.56 -6.66 -11.02
C ALA A 423 -2.91 -8.03 -10.41
N ALA A 424 -3.60 -8.07 -9.28
CA ALA A 424 -3.96 -9.34 -8.66
C ALA A 424 -5.21 -9.91 -9.36
N PRO A 425 -5.23 -11.22 -9.68
CA PRO A 425 -6.41 -11.87 -10.23
C PRO A 425 -7.54 -11.99 -9.21
N LEU A 426 -7.20 -11.97 -7.91
CA LEU A 426 -8.13 -12.10 -6.80
C LEU A 426 -7.84 -11.01 -5.76
N PRO A 427 -8.85 -10.57 -4.98
CA PRO A 427 -8.66 -9.68 -3.85
C PRO A 427 -7.74 -10.31 -2.78
N PRO A 428 -7.15 -9.49 -1.90
CA PRO A 428 -6.38 -9.99 -0.77
C PRO A 428 -7.22 -10.92 0.12
N PRO A 429 -6.63 -11.99 0.67
CA PRO A 429 -7.33 -12.88 1.58
C PRO A 429 -7.72 -12.14 2.87
N PRO A 430 -8.85 -12.50 3.51
CA PRO A 430 -9.26 -11.89 4.76
C PRO A 430 -8.27 -12.23 5.88
N ILE A 431 -8.00 -11.26 6.76
CA ILE A 431 -7.12 -11.44 7.91
C ILE A 431 -7.98 -11.89 9.11
N GLN A 432 -7.66 -13.05 9.68
CA GLN A 432 -8.44 -13.65 10.77
C GLN A 432 -7.82 -13.42 12.16
N ASN A 433 -6.49 -13.35 12.23
CA ASN A 433 -5.76 -13.19 13.48
C ASN A 433 -5.51 -11.70 13.77
N GLY A 434 -5.46 -11.32 15.05
CA GLY A 434 -5.24 -9.93 15.42
C GLY A 434 -3.86 -9.39 15.00
N TYR A 435 -3.75 -8.10 14.77
CA TYR A 435 -2.51 -7.43 14.37
C TYR A 435 -2.52 -6.00 14.90
N GLU A 436 -1.35 -5.35 14.99
CA GLU A 436 -1.30 -3.88 15.09
C GLU A 436 -1.19 -3.28 13.69
N ALA A 437 -0.42 -3.93 12.81
CA ALA A 437 -0.35 -3.63 11.39
C ALA A 437 -0.30 -4.92 10.57
N ALA A 438 -0.80 -4.89 9.34
CA ALA A 438 -0.67 -5.99 8.40
C ALA A 438 -0.27 -5.50 7.01
N LEU A 439 0.54 -6.29 6.32
CA LEU A 439 0.94 -6.06 4.94
C LEU A 439 0.56 -7.30 4.12
N GLN A 440 -0.14 -7.08 3.01
CA GLN A 440 -0.44 -8.11 2.03
C GLN A 440 0.13 -7.68 0.69
N VAL A 441 0.96 -8.52 0.08
CA VAL A 441 1.58 -8.26 -1.23
C VAL A 441 1.32 -9.45 -2.14
N HIS A 442 0.72 -9.18 -3.30
CA HIS A 442 0.52 -10.19 -4.33
C HIS A 442 1.73 -10.28 -5.26
N GLU A 443 1.99 -11.45 -5.84
CA GLU A 443 3.10 -11.72 -6.78
C GLU A 443 3.23 -10.69 -7.90
N SER A 444 2.09 -10.22 -8.43
CA SER A 444 2.07 -9.21 -9.49
C SER A 444 2.62 -7.86 -9.07
N ALA A 445 2.56 -7.46 -7.79
CA ALA A 445 3.14 -6.19 -7.35
C ALA A 445 4.68 -6.19 -7.48
N ILE A 446 5.32 -7.32 -7.18
CA ILE A 446 6.78 -7.49 -7.34
C ILE A 446 7.13 -7.57 -8.83
N ASN A 447 6.36 -8.33 -9.62
CA ASN A 447 6.60 -8.46 -11.06
C ASN A 447 6.42 -7.13 -11.81
N ASN A 448 5.42 -6.35 -11.44
CA ASN A 448 5.12 -5.05 -12.08
C ASN A 448 6.12 -3.95 -11.72
N SER A 449 6.91 -4.14 -10.65
CA SER A 449 7.94 -3.20 -10.22
C SER A 449 9.33 -3.64 -10.67
N LEU A 450 9.88 -4.71 -10.10
CA LEU A 450 11.26 -5.16 -10.37
C LEU A 450 11.39 -5.92 -11.70
N GLY A 451 10.32 -6.57 -12.16
CA GLY A 451 10.35 -7.33 -13.41
C GLY A 451 10.67 -6.46 -14.62
N TYR A 452 10.11 -5.25 -14.67
CA TYR A 452 10.40 -4.31 -15.75
C TYR A 452 11.83 -3.77 -15.66
N LEU A 453 12.32 -3.45 -14.45
CA LEU A 453 13.67 -2.94 -14.25
C LEU A 453 14.74 -3.90 -14.77
N LEU A 454 14.55 -5.21 -14.59
CA LEU A 454 15.58 -6.20 -14.93
C LEU A 454 15.40 -6.81 -16.33
N SER A 455 14.25 -6.61 -16.97
CA SER A 455 13.93 -7.28 -18.23
C SER A 455 14.97 -7.00 -19.33
N GLY A 456 15.59 -8.06 -19.84
CA GLY A 456 16.59 -7.98 -20.91
C GLY A 456 17.87 -7.21 -20.55
N ARG A 457 18.10 -6.90 -19.27
CA ARG A 457 19.30 -6.20 -18.83
C ARG A 457 20.43 -7.16 -18.57
N THR A 458 21.62 -6.72 -18.93
CA THR A 458 22.86 -7.32 -18.41
C THR A 458 23.23 -6.60 -17.12
N MET A 459 23.46 -7.35 -16.04
CA MET A 459 23.97 -6.80 -14.80
C MET A 459 25.15 -7.61 -14.30
N ASN A 460 26.19 -6.89 -13.88
CA ASN A 460 27.29 -7.46 -13.12
C ASN A 460 26.96 -7.49 -11.62
N GLN A 461 27.78 -8.22 -10.86
CA GLN A 461 27.64 -8.36 -9.42
C GLN A 461 27.57 -7.01 -8.69
N ALA A 462 28.47 -6.07 -9.00
CA ALA A 462 28.49 -4.76 -8.33
C ALA A 462 27.21 -3.95 -8.55
N GLN A 463 26.63 -4.01 -9.75
CA GLN A 463 25.36 -3.37 -10.07
C GLN A 463 24.20 -4.02 -9.32
N LEU A 464 24.20 -5.36 -9.20
CA LEU A 464 23.18 -6.08 -8.45
C LEU A 464 23.26 -5.77 -6.95
N ASP A 465 24.47 -5.75 -6.38
CA ASP A 465 24.70 -5.40 -4.98
C ASP A 465 24.25 -3.98 -4.68
N LYS A 466 24.56 -3.03 -5.58
CA LYS A 466 24.06 -1.65 -5.47
C LYS A 466 22.53 -1.59 -5.53
N LEU A 467 21.90 -2.31 -6.44
CA LEU A 467 20.44 -2.36 -6.54
C LEU A 467 19.80 -2.90 -5.26
N LEU A 468 20.39 -3.96 -4.67
CA LEU A 468 19.95 -4.53 -3.40
C LEU A 468 20.15 -3.55 -2.23
N ALA A 469 21.28 -2.85 -2.19
CA ALA A 469 21.56 -1.83 -1.18
C ALA A 469 20.59 -0.64 -1.27
N ASP A 470 20.33 -0.15 -2.48
CA ASP A 470 19.35 0.92 -2.74
C ASP A 470 17.92 0.49 -2.35
N ALA A 471 17.62 -0.82 -2.42
CA ALA A 471 16.37 -1.42 -1.94
C ALA A 471 16.32 -1.63 -0.42
N GLY A 472 17.33 -1.18 0.32
CA GLY A 472 17.38 -1.23 1.79
C GLY A 472 17.99 -2.50 2.37
N ARG A 473 18.61 -3.36 1.54
CA ARG A 473 19.39 -4.48 2.06
C ARG A 473 20.67 -3.94 2.71
N PRO A 474 20.97 -4.29 3.98
CA PRO A 474 22.26 -3.96 4.56
C PRO A 474 23.38 -4.61 3.72
N ALA A 475 24.49 -3.88 3.54
CA ALA A 475 25.66 -4.47 2.91
C ALA A 475 26.03 -5.77 3.65
N PRO A 476 26.36 -6.86 2.94
CA PRO A 476 26.74 -8.10 3.59
C PRO A 476 27.91 -7.83 4.55
N VAL A 477 27.75 -8.22 5.81
CA VAL A 477 28.85 -8.20 6.78
C VAL A 477 29.86 -9.23 6.27
N LYS A 478 31.05 -8.77 5.87
CA LYS A 478 32.16 -9.67 5.54
C LYS A 478 32.42 -10.54 6.77
N SER A 479 32.33 -11.85 6.62
CA SER A 479 32.62 -12.77 7.71
C SER A 479 34.14 -12.82 7.91
N GLU A 480 34.62 -13.01 9.15
CA GLU A 480 36.05 -13.23 9.44
C GLU A 480 36.59 -14.50 8.76
N ASN A 481 35.70 -15.37 8.25
CA ASN A 481 36.01 -16.59 7.51
C ASN A 481 35.79 -16.46 5.98
N ASP A 482 35.55 -15.25 5.45
CA ASP A 482 35.63 -15.03 4.01
C ASP A 482 37.11 -15.01 3.63
N ASP A 483 37.70 -16.20 3.44
CA ASP A 483 39.04 -16.34 2.88
C ASP A 483 39.13 -15.47 1.60
N GLU A 484 40.19 -14.67 1.53
CA GLU A 484 40.51 -13.71 0.46
C GLU A 484 40.84 -14.39 -0.89
N GLU A 485 40.05 -15.38 -1.32
CA GLU A 485 40.00 -15.70 -2.74
C GLU A 485 39.25 -14.55 -3.43
N GLU A 486 39.91 -13.84 -4.34
CA GLU A 486 39.25 -12.92 -5.27
C GLU A 486 38.17 -13.69 -6.03
N GLU A 487 36.95 -13.71 -5.50
CA GLU A 487 35.83 -14.35 -6.16
C GLU A 487 35.62 -13.67 -7.50
N GLU A 488 35.81 -14.43 -8.59
CA GLU A 488 35.60 -13.92 -9.94
C GLU A 488 34.21 -13.29 -10.04
N ALA A 489 34.17 -12.00 -10.39
CA ALA A 489 32.92 -11.28 -10.56
C ALA A 489 32.07 -11.96 -11.64
N PHE A 490 30.77 -12.06 -11.39
CA PHE A 490 29.81 -12.61 -12.35
C PHE A 490 29.00 -11.52 -13.04
N GLU A 491 28.46 -11.90 -14.19
CA GLU A 491 27.52 -11.12 -14.99
C GLU A 491 26.37 -12.03 -15.45
N ILE A 492 25.15 -11.51 -15.38
CA ILE A 492 23.93 -12.20 -15.80
C ILE A 492 23.19 -11.34 -16.83
N ASP A 493 22.78 -11.94 -17.94
CA ASP A 493 21.80 -11.37 -18.84
C ASP A 493 20.43 -11.87 -18.38
N PHE A 494 19.61 -10.98 -17.83
CA PHE A 494 18.27 -11.32 -17.37
C PHE A 494 17.33 -11.64 -18.53
N ALA A 495 16.38 -12.53 -18.28
CA ALA A 495 15.37 -12.89 -19.27
C ALA A 495 14.51 -11.68 -19.67
N ASN A 496 14.13 -11.60 -20.95
CA ASN A 496 13.25 -10.55 -21.47
C ASN A 496 11.80 -10.65 -20.96
N SER A 497 11.44 -11.76 -20.31
CA SER A 497 10.12 -11.98 -19.75
C SER A 497 10.24 -12.67 -18.40
N ARG A 498 9.57 -12.11 -17.39
CA ARG A 498 9.56 -12.58 -16.00
C ARG A 498 10.98 -12.84 -15.46
N PRO A 499 11.88 -11.83 -15.48
CA PRO A 499 13.25 -11.98 -14.97
C PRO A 499 13.30 -12.21 -13.45
N ILE A 500 12.23 -11.87 -12.73
CA ILE A 500 12.06 -12.14 -11.30
C ILE A 500 11.04 -13.26 -11.11
N ILE A 501 11.31 -14.11 -10.13
CA ILE A 501 10.40 -15.10 -9.59
C ILE A 501 10.10 -14.69 -8.16
N PHE A 502 8.85 -14.35 -7.90
CA PHE A 502 8.28 -14.24 -6.57
C PHE A 502 6.97 -15.02 -6.61
N GLU A 503 6.91 -16.12 -5.87
CA GLU A 503 5.71 -16.94 -5.76
C GLU A 503 5.39 -17.16 -4.29
N ALA A 504 4.14 -16.91 -3.88
CA ALA A 504 3.67 -17.03 -2.50
C ALA A 504 2.50 -18.01 -2.47
N ARG A 505 2.81 -19.31 -2.33
CA ARG A 505 1.85 -20.42 -2.52
C ARG A 505 2.16 -21.55 -1.55
N GLU A 506 1.10 -22.24 -1.13
CA GLU A 506 1.22 -23.47 -0.33
C GLU A 506 2.06 -23.31 0.95
N GLY A 507 1.99 -22.13 1.58
CA GLY A 507 2.76 -21.81 2.79
C GLY A 507 4.25 -21.56 2.54
N LYS A 508 4.70 -21.50 1.29
CA LYS A 508 6.09 -21.27 0.91
C LYS A 508 6.25 -20.03 0.04
N ILE A 509 7.43 -19.43 0.12
CA ILE A 509 7.81 -18.28 -0.71
C ILE A 509 8.97 -18.71 -1.60
N ARG A 510 8.76 -18.72 -2.90
CA ARG A 510 9.81 -18.99 -3.88
C ARG A 510 10.31 -17.67 -4.44
N LEU A 511 11.59 -17.38 -4.19
CA LEU A 511 12.28 -16.21 -4.72
C LEU A 511 13.30 -16.66 -5.76
N GLY A 512 13.50 -15.88 -6.81
CA GLY A 512 14.49 -16.23 -7.81
C GLY A 512 14.61 -15.25 -8.95
N VAL A 513 15.50 -15.61 -9.87
CA VAL A 513 15.74 -14.87 -11.11
C VAL A 513 15.79 -15.80 -12.30
N ARG A 514 15.44 -15.27 -13.48
CA ARG A 514 15.60 -15.93 -14.77
C ARG A 514 16.60 -15.18 -15.62
N GLY A 515 17.53 -15.92 -16.19
CA GLY A 515 18.55 -15.39 -17.10
C GLY A 515 18.57 -16.11 -18.45
N GLU A 516 19.20 -15.48 -19.43
CA GLU A 516 19.51 -16.00 -20.76
C GLU A 516 21.02 -16.25 -20.96
N ARG A 517 21.87 -15.62 -20.14
CA ARG A 517 23.30 -15.85 -20.07
C ARG A 517 23.82 -15.68 -18.65
N PHE A 518 24.81 -16.45 -18.26
CA PHE A 518 25.60 -16.25 -17.06
C PHE A 518 27.08 -16.36 -17.40
N SER A 519 27.90 -15.42 -16.95
CA SER A 519 29.35 -15.46 -17.12
C SER A 519 30.07 -15.17 -15.80
N GLN A 520 31.21 -15.82 -15.60
CA GLN A 520 32.08 -15.65 -14.44
C GLN A 520 33.52 -15.96 -14.84
N GLY A 521 34.41 -14.98 -14.68
CA GLY A 521 35.79 -15.07 -15.14
C GLY A 521 35.88 -15.44 -16.64
N SER A 522 36.58 -16.53 -16.95
CA SER A 522 36.70 -17.05 -18.33
C SER A 522 35.52 -17.91 -18.79
N ARG A 523 34.56 -18.19 -17.90
CA ARG A 523 33.46 -19.11 -18.16
C ARG A 523 32.23 -18.33 -18.61
N ASP A 524 31.66 -18.72 -19.74
CA ASP A 524 30.46 -18.09 -20.31
C ASP A 524 29.42 -19.15 -20.68
N LEU A 525 28.21 -18.99 -20.14
CA LEU A 525 27.07 -19.88 -20.30
C LEU A 525 25.91 -19.14 -20.95
N LYS A 526 25.83 -19.20 -22.28
CA LYS A 526 24.74 -18.62 -23.08
C LYS A 526 23.52 -19.54 -23.15
N ARG A 527 22.83 -19.72 -22.02
CA ARG A 527 21.66 -20.59 -21.88
C ARG A 527 20.63 -20.00 -20.93
N LYS A 528 19.37 -20.35 -21.16
CA LYS A 528 18.28 -20.06 -20.22
C LYS A 528 18.54 -20.78 -18.90
N LEU A 529 18.47 -20.04 -17.81
CA LEU A 529 18.63 -20.56 -16.45
C LEU A 529 17.60 -19.93 -15.51
N GLU A 530 17.23 -20.70 -14.49
CA GLU A 530 16.39 -20.26 -13.39
C GLU A 530 17.13 -20.54 -12.09
N ILE A 531 17.33 -19.51 -11.27
CA ILE A 531 18.03 -19.59 -9.99
C ILE A 531 17.03 -19.23 -8.91
N THR A 532 16.71 -20.17 -8.03
CA THR A 532 15.64 -20.00 -7.03
C THR A 532 16.05 -20.45 -5.63
N ALA A 533 15.54 -19.75 -4.62
CA ALA A 533 15.56 -20.12 -3.22
C ALA A 533 14.12 -20.25 -2.70
N LEU A 534 13.88 -21.27 -1.88
CA LEU A 534 12.59 -21.53 -1.25
C LEU A 534 12.68 -21.11 0.21
N TYR A 535 11.67 -20.40 0.71
CA TYR A 535 11.60 -19.97 2.10
C TYR A 535 10.32 -20.46 2.77
N VAL A 536 10.45 -20.84 4.04
CA VAL A 536 9.35 -21.28 4.89
C VAL A 536 9.28 -20.42 6.16
N PRO A 537 8.08 -20.07 6.64
CA PRO A 537 7.92 -19.41 7.93
C PRO A 537 8.45 -20.28 9.08
N ALA A 538 9.27 -19.69 9.95
CA ALA A 538 9.77 -20.33 11.16
C ALA A 538 9.57 -19.43 12.38
N LYS A 539 9.05 -20.02 13.46
CA LYS A 539 8.76 -19.31 14.70
C LYS A 539 9.98 -19.33 15.62
N LEU A 540 10.41 -18.16 16.08
CA LEU A 540 11.46 -17.97 17.06
C LEU A 540 10.96 -18.15 18.50
N ALA A 541 11.88 -18.25 19.45
CA ALA A 541 11.57 -18.45 20.88
C ALA A 541 10.74 -17.30 21.49
N ASP A 542 10.92 -16.07 21.02
CA ASP A 542 10.13 -14.90 21.42
C ASP A 542 8.74 -14.86 20.75
N GLY A 543 8.41 -15.86 19.94
CA GLY A 543 7.18 -16.00 19.18
C GLY A 543 7.09 -15.13 17.93
N SER A 544 8.17 -14.44 17.53
CA SER A 544 8.23 -13.78 16.22
C SER A 544 8.45 -14.82 15.11
N ILE A 545 8.13 -14.44 13.87
CA ILE A 545 8.33 -15.26 12.69
C ILE A 545 9.39 -14.63 11.79
N ILE A 546 10.30 -15.47 11.33
CA ILE A 546 11.22 -15.17 10.24
C ILE A 546 10.96 -16.13 9.09
N LEU A 547 11.51 -15.84 7.93
CA LEU A 547 11.51 -16.76 6.79
C LEU A 547 12.87 -17.44 6.72
N LEU A 548 12.90 -18.76 6.86
CA LEU A 548 14.11 -19.56 6.73
C LEU A 548 14.21 -20.14 5.33
N ARG A 549 15.38 -20.06 4.72
CA ARG A 549 15.67 -20.71 3.46
C ARG A 549 15.67 -22.23 3.64
N GLU A 550 14.83 -22.92 2.89
CA GLU A 550 14.72 -24.38 2.86
C GLU A 550 15.69 -24.94 1.82
N GLY A 551 16.75 -25.60 2.30
CA GLY A 551 17.78 -26.19 1.46
C GLY A 551 18.71 -25.16 0.81
N GLU A 552 19.48 -25.61 -0.17
CA GLU A 552 20.42 -24.74 -0.89
C GLU A 552 19.75 -24.11 -2.12
N VAL A 553 20.36 -23.05 -2.67
CA VAL A 553 19.89 -22.44 -3.93
C VAL A 553 19.82 -23.47 -5.05
N ASP A 554 18.68 -23.53 -5.73
CA ASP A 554 18.46 -24.40 -6.88
C ASP A 554 18.75 -23.66 -8.19
N VAL A 555 19.37 -24.37 -9.12
CA VAL A 555 19.71 -23.87 -10.46
C VAL A 555 19.17 -24.88 -11.47
N LYS A 556 18.19 -24.43 -12.26
CA LYS A 556 17.55 -25.19 -13.33
C LYS A 556 17.93 -24.61 -14.67
N PHE A 557 18.03 -25.49 -15.68
CA PHE A 557 18.20 -25.12 -17.08
C PHE A 557 16.99 -25.61 -17.87
N PRO A 558 15.94 -24.77 -18.04
CA PRO A 558 14.71 -25.17 -18.70
C PRO A 558 14.95 -25.70 -20.12
N GLY A 559 14.20 -26.74 -20.52
CA GLY A 559 14.24 -27.29 -21.88
C GLY A 559 15.16 -28.48 -22.11
N GLN A 560 15.81 -29.05 -21.07
CA GLN A 560 16.60 -30.28 -21.19
C GLN A 560 16.32 -31.29 -20.08
N LYS A 561 16.36 -32.59 -20.44
CA LYS A 561 16.25 -33.72 -19.50
C LYS A 561 17.56 -34.11 -18.84
N ARG A 562 18.73 -33.71 -19.40
CA ARG A 562 20.08 -34.01 -18.88
C ARG A 562 20.97 -32.79 -18.99
N LEU A 563 21.79 -32.56 -17.96
CA LEU A 563 22.80 -31.50 -17.92
C LEU A 563 23.98 -31.87 -18.84
N GLY A 564 24.41 -30.98 -19.71
CA GLY A 564 25.70 -31.11 -20.39
C GLY A 564 26.86 -30.76 -19.46
N VAL A 565 28.09 -31.03 -19.90
CA VAL A 565 29.32 -30.83 -19.11
C VAL A 565 29.51 -29.38 -18.69
N ARG A 566 29.17 -28.43 -19.58
CA ARG A 566 29.27 -26.98 -19.30
C ARG A 566 28.23 -26.53 -18.27
N GLU A 567 26.98 -27.01 -18.37
CA GLU A 567 25.94 -26.70 -17.38
C GLU A 567 26.29 -27.29 -16.01
N ALA A 568 26.78 -28.54 -15.98
CA ALA A 568 27.22 -29.19 -14.74
C ALA A 568 28.37 -28.43 -14.07
N GLY A 569 29.35 -27.97 -14.84
CA GLY A 569 30.49 -27.19 -14.35
C GLY A 569 30.11 -25.79 -13.83
N MET A 570 29.07 -25.16 -14.36
CA MET A 570 28.63 -23.82 -13.92
C MET A 570 27.62 -23.85 -12.78
N LYS A 571 26.97 -24.99 -12.52
CA LYS A 571 25.93 -25.10 -11.49
C LYS A 571 26.45 -24.77 -10.09
N ALA A 572 27.62 -25.28 -9.71
CA ALA A 572 28.19 -25.03 -8.38
C ALA A 572 28.64 -23.57 -8.18
N PRO A 573 29.36 -22.92 -9.12
CA PRO A 573 29.68 -21.50 -9.02
C PRO A 573 28.45 -20.59 -8.94
N ILE A 574 27.45 -20.79 -9.81
CA ILE A 574 26.19 -20.03 -9.77
C ILE A 574 25.53 -20.17 -8.40
N LYS A 575 25.46 -21.39 -7.88
CA LYS A 575 24.88 -21.69 -6.58
C LYS A 575 25.64 -21.00 -5.43
N LYS A 576 26.98 -20.99 -5.45
CA LYS A 576 27.80 -20.27 -4.46
C LYS A 576 27.50 -18.77 -4.49
N ASN A 577 27.55 -18.14 -5.66
CA ASN A 577 27.32 -16.70 -5.81
C ASN A 577 25.91 -16.28 -5.36
N PHE A 578 24.89 -17.00 -5.83
CA PHE A 578 23.50 -16.68 -5.49
C PHE A 578 23.10 -17.12 -4.08
N SER A 579 23.90 -17.94 -3.40
CA SER A 579 23.69 -18.21 -1.97
C SER A 579 23.97 -16.99 -1.11
N LYS A 580 24.79 -16.04 -1.58
CA LYS A 580 24.97 -14.71 -0.96
C LYS A 580 23.81 -13.77 -1.32
N VAL A 581 23.32 -13.82 -2.56
CA VAL A 581 22.18 -13.01 -3.03
C VAL A 581 20.88 -13.42 -2.32
N PHE A 582 20.65 -14.70 -2.08
CA PHE A 582 19.51 -15.18 -1.31
C PHE A 582 19.98 -15.52 0.11
N PRO A 583 19.78 -14.67 1.13
CA PRO A 583 20.28 -14.96 2.48
C PRO A 583 19.58 -16.19 3.10
N ASP A 584 20.17 -16.78 4.15
CA ASP A 584 19.54 -17.90 4.86
C ASP A 584 18.25 -17.51 5.59
N THR A 585 18.14 -16.23 5.97
CA THR A 585 16.99 -15.69 6.69
C THR A 585 16.50 -14.42 6.02
N LEU A 586 15.17 -14.26 5.96
CA LEU A 586 14.51 -13.00 5.65
C LEU A 586 13.58 -12.60 6.80
N MET A 587 13.27 -11.30 6.88
CA MET A 587 12.39 -10.72 7.91
C MET A 587 12.91 -10.92 9.35
N ASP A 588 14.23 -11.08 9.50
CA ASP A 588 14.95 -11.18 10.77
C ASP A 588 15.08 -9.81 11.48
N GLN A 589 15.07 -8.73 10.70
CA GLN A 589 15.14 -7.37 11.20
C GLN A 589 13.75 -6.83 11.58
N PRO A 590 13.62 -6.17 12.76
CA PRO A 590 12.36 -5.53 13.12
C PRO A 590 12.09 -4.30 12.25
N LEU A 591 10.80 -4.04 12.01
CA LEU A 591 10.37 -2.76 11.45
C LEU A 591 10.34 -1.71 12.57
N VAL A 592 11.26 -0.76 12.54
CA VAL A 592 11.35 0.31 13.55
C VAL A 592 10.69 1.58 13.03
N VAL A 593 9.73 2.11 13.79
CA VAL A 593 9.10 3.39 13.51
C VAL A 593 10.13 4.52 13.70
N PRO A 594 10.38 5.37 12.68
CA PRO A 594 11.40 6.39 12.76
C PRO A 594 11.20 7.39 13.91
N GLN A 595 12.32 7.87 14.47
CA GLN A 595 12.31 8.89 15.53
C GLN A 595 11.67 10.22 15.08
N THR A 596 11.59 10.46 13.76
CA THR A 596 10.98 11.66 13.18
C THR A 596 9.46 11.67 13.23
N VAL A 597 8.80 10.57 13.63
CA VAL A 597 7.34 10.51 13.72
C VAL A 597 6.83 11.41 14.86
N LYS A 598 5.85 12.26 14.55
CA LYS A 598 5.25 13.21 15.50
C LYS A 598 4.41 12.55 16.58
N ALA A 599 3.82 11.38 16.28
CA ALA A 599 3.06 10.61 17.27
C ALA A 599 4.01 9.95 18.27
N ASP A 600 4.13 10.55 19.46
CA ASP A 600 5.02 10.07 20.54
C ASP A 600 4.78 8.60 20.89
N ALA A 601 3.51 8.17 20.90
CA ALA A 601 3.12 6.80 21.22
C ALA A 601 3.71 5.74 20.28
N LEU A 602 4.02 6.11 19.03
CA LEU A 602 4.57 5.20 18.01
C LEU A 602 6.08 5.37 17.83
N ARG A 603 6.66 6.49 18.26
CA ARG A 603 8.05 6.83 17.99
C ARG A 603 9.00 5.76 18.54
N GLY A 604 9.87 5.22 17.68
CA GLY A 604 10.87 4.21 18.06
C GLY A 604 10.31 2.83 18.37
N ARG A 605 9.00 2.60 18.18
CA ARG A 605 8.43 1.26 18.33
C ARG A 605 9.01 0.30 17.30
N SER A 606 9.18 -0.94 17.74
CA SER A 606 9.74 -2.02 16.96
C SER A 606 8.67 -3.08 16.76
N TYR A 607 8.34 -3.35 15.50
CA TYR A 607 7.36 -4.34 15.08
C TYR A 607 8.06 -5.57 14.53
N ARG A 608 7.60 -6.77 14.93
CA ARG A 608 8.06 -8.02 14.33
C ARG A 608 6.90 -8.81 13.72
N PRO A 609 7.15 -9.60 12.66
CA PRO A 609 6.15 -10.53 12.17
C PRO A 609 5.76 -11.52 13.26
N ARG A 610 4.46 -11.71 13.46
CA ARG A 610 3.88 -12.75 14.32
C ARG A 610 3.20 -13.85 13.54
N GLU A 611 2.85 -13.54 12.30
CA GLU A 611 2.25 -14.47 11.35
C GLU A 611 2.71 -14.11 9.95
N VAL A 612 3.06 -15.13 9.17
CA VAL A 612 3.39 -15.00 7.75
C VAL A 612 2.68 -16.14 7.03
N THR A 613 1.80 -15.81 6.10
CA THR A 613 1.09 -16.79 5.27
C THR A 613 1.34 -16.52 3.79
N ALA A 614 1.41 -17.60 3.02
CA ALA A 614 1.63 -17.57 1.57
C ALA A 614 0.58 -18.46 0.90
N ALA A 615 -0.40 -17.86 0.24
CA ALA A 615 -1.52 -18.56 -0.40
C ALA A 615 -2.05 -17.76 -1.58
N ASP A 616 -2.44 -18.44 -2.66
CA ASP A 616 -3.07 -17.84 -3.84
C ASP A 616 -2.30 -16.65 -4.44
N GLY A 617 -0.97 -16.66 -4.33
CA GLY A 617 -0.09 -15.58 -4.78
C GLY A 617 -0.01 -14.39 -3.83
N TRP A 618 -0.62 -14.47 -2.65
CA TRP A 618 -0.54 -13.45 -1.61
C TRP A 618 0.44 -13.87 -0.51
N LEU A 619 1.39 -12.98 -0.23
CA LEU A 619 2.16 -12.97 1.01
C LEU A 619 1.44 -12.05 2.01
N THR A 620 0.94 -12.58 3.11
CA THR A 620 0.35 -11.81 4.22
C THR A 620 1.28 -11.85 5.42
N VAL A 621 1.61 -10.68 5.97
CA VAL A 621 2.48 -10.49 7.12
C VAL A 621 1.70 -9.72 8.18
N LEU A 622 1.53 -10.30 9.36
CA LEU A 622 0.92 -9.64 10.52
C LEU A 622 2.00 -9.20 11.50
N LEU A 623 1.99 -7.92 11.86
CA LEU A 623 2.97 -7.26 12.71
C LEU A 623 2.36 -6.93 14.08
N ARG A 624 3.14 -7.15 15.14
CA ARG A 624 2.85 -6.69 16.50
C ARG A 624 4.13 -6.32 17.24
#